data_AF-A0AAW9BEU4-F1
#
_entry.id   AF-A0AAW9BEU4-F1
#
_cell.length_a   1.000
_cell.length_b   1.000
_cell.length_c   1.000
_cell.angle_alpha   90.00
_cell.angle_beta   90.00
_cell.angle_gamma   90.00
#
_symmetry.space_group_name_H-M   'P 1'
#
loop_
_entity.id
_entity.type
_entity.pdbx_description
1 polymer ?
#
loop_
_entity_poly.entity_id
_entity_poly.type
_entity_poly.pdbx_seq_one_letter_code
_entity_poly.pdbx_strand_id
1 'polypeptide(L)'
;ITYHDGFTLQDLVSYKHKHNEANGEENRDGHGDNRSENYGVEGETENIMIIATREKQKRNLIASLLFAFGIPHILTADVLSHSQGGNNNAYCQDNKTSWINWSETERKAHFKTWMAQMVANRHQYMVPFIRAFSGENRNNNRIFWRRTDGRLMEHDDWNRLSSVALH
;
A
#
# COMPACT_ATOMS: atom_id res chain seq x y z
N ILE A 1 5.78 1.80 0.79
CA ILE A 1 4.66 1.02 0.21
C ILE A 1 5.29 0.14 -0.85
N THR A 2 5.62 -1.09 -0.46
CA THR A 2 6.09 -2.24 -1.27
C THR A 2 7.21 -2.02 -2.32
N TYR A 3 8.15 -2.96 -2.31
CA TYR A 3 9.27 -3.05 -3.23
C TYR A 3 9.63 -4.53 -3.42
N HIS A 4 10.72 -4.85 -4.11
CA HIS A 4 11.17 -6.24 -4.18
C HIS A 4 11.61 -6.81 -2.81
N ASP A 5 12.01 -5.93 -1.88
CA ASP A 5 12.40 -6.29 -0.53
C ASP A 5 11.19 -6.16 0.40
N GLY A 6 10.96 -7.18 1.22
CA GLY A 6 9.82 -7.24 2.12
C GLY A 6 8.60 -7.87 1.45
N PHE A 7 7.43 -7.59 2.01
CA PHE A 7 6.17 -8.11 1.49
C PHE A 7 5.72 -7.40 0.22
N THR A 8 5.03 -8.15 -0.64
CA THR A 8 4.12 -7.59 -1.64
C THR A 8 2.96 -6.86 -0.95
N LEU A 9 2.16 -6.11 -1.71
CA LEU A 9 1.00 -5.42 -1.16
C LEU A 9 -0.05 -6.40 -0.65
N GLN A 10 -0.21 -7.54 -1.33
CA GLN A 10 -1.12 -8.58 -0.88
C GLN A 10 -0.65 -9.21 0.43
N ASP A 11 0.66 -9.43 0.59
CA ASP A 11 1.20 -10.08 1.78
C ASP A 11 1.29 -9.12 2.96
N LEU A 12 1.52 -7.84 2.72
CA LEU A 12 1.52 -6.78 3.73
C LEU A 12 0.18 -6.70 4.48
N VAL A 13 -0.92 -7.09 3.83
CA VAL A 13 -2.27 -7.15 4.44
C VAL A 13 -2.72 -8.58 4.78
N SER A 14 -1.88 -9.60 4.56
CA SER A 14 -2.27 -11.00 4.76
C SER A 14 -1.41 -11.75 5.78
N TYR A 15 -0.22 -11.24 6.11
CA TYR A 15 0.72 -11.91 7.00
C TYR A 15 1.20 -10.96 8.10
N LYS A 16 1.24 -11.45 9.34
CA LYS A 16 1.82 -10.76 10.49
C LYS A 16 3.28 -11.10 10.66
N HIS A 17 3.67 -12.31 10.28
CA HIS A 17 5.02 -12.82 10.39
C HIS A 17 5.56 -13.20 9.01
N LYS A 18 6.88 -13.17 8.86
CA LYS A 18 7.55 -13.70 7.66
C LYS A 18 7.53 -15.23 7.68
N HIS A 19 7.40 -15.82 6.49
CA HIS A 19 7.41 -17.25 6.21
C HIS A 19 8.48 -17.52 5.15
N ASN A 20 9.75 -17.34 5.54
CA ASN A 20 10.91 -17.47 4.67
C ASN A 20 11.53 -18.88 4.74
N GLU A 21 10.84 -19.87 5.32
CA GLU A 21 11.35 -21.23 5.52
C GLU A 21 11.86 -21.87 4.23
N ALA A 22 11.20 -21.57 3.11
CA ALA A 22 11.59 -22.05 1.78
C ALA A 22 12.98 -21.57 1.32
N ASN A 23 13.55 -20.55 1.95
CA ASN A 23 14.87 -20.03 1.65
C ASN A 23 16.01 -20.90 2.21
N GLY A 24 15.70 -21.84 3.12
CA GLY A 24 16.68 -22.77 3.68
C GLY A 24 17.49 -22.22 4.86
N GLU A 25 17.12 -21.05 5.38
CA GLU A 25 17.81 -20.39 6.49
C GLU A 25 17.01 -20.42 7.81
N GLU A 26 16.07 -21.37 7.94
CA GLU A 26 15.19 -21.51 9.12
C GLU A 26 14.48 -20.20 9.49
N ASN A 27 14.01 -19.46 8.47
CA ASN A 27 13.31 -18.18 8.61
C ASN A 27 14.12 -17.08 9.33
N ARG A 28 15.46 -17.21 9.41
CA ARG A 28 16.34 -16.20 10.01
C ARG A 28 16.55 -14.99 9.09
N ASP A 29 16.49 -15.20 7.78
CA ASP A 29 16.69 -14.20 6.74
C ASP A 29 15.48 -13.29 6.55
N GLY A 30 15.67 -12.08 6.01
CA GLY A 30 14.60 -11.10 5.81
C GLY A 30 14.24 -10.29 7.07
N HIS A 31 13.64 -9.12 6.86
CA HIS A 31 13.35 -8.15 7.93
C HIS A 31 12.25 -8.65 8.88
N GLY A 32 12.38 -8.40 10.19
CA GLY A 32 11.40 -8.84 11.19
C GLY A 32 10.27 -7.83 11.48
N ASP A 33 10.52 -6.53 11.26
CA ASP A 33 9.50 -5.49 11.42
C ASP A 33 8.94 -5.08 10.04
N ASN A 34 7.88 -5.75 9.61
CA ASN A 34 7.25 -5.50 8.31
C ASN A 34 6.16 -4.43 8.32
N ARG A 35 5.76 -3.94 9.51
CA ARG A 35 4.58 -3.07 9.68
C ARG A 35 3.33 -3.59 8.96
N SER A 36 3.16 -4.91 8.99
CA SER A 36 2.06 -5.64 8.36
C SER A 36 0.95 -5.97 9.36
N GLU A 37 -0.21 -6.31 8.82
CA GLU A 37 -1.35 -6.79 9.60
C GLU A 37 -2.13 -7.84 8.81
N ASN A 38 -2.47 -8.96 9.46
CA ASN A 38 -3.16 -10.08 8.83
C ASN A 38 -4.69 -10.00 9.00
N TYR A 39 -5.15 -9.09 9.87
CA TYR A 39 -6.54 -8.83 10.20
C TYR A 39 -7.29 -10.03 10.80
N GLY A 40 -6.56 -10.89 11.51
CA GLY A 40 -7.09 -11.99 12.33
C GLY A 40 -6.78 -13.39 11.83
N VAL A 41 -6.38 -13.56 10.57
CA VAL A 41 -6.00 -14.87 10.00
C VAL A 41 -4.66 -14.72 9.29
N GLU A 42 -3.69 -15.59 9.57
CA GLU A 42 -2.42 -15.58 8.85
C GLU A 42 -2.59 -16.25 7.47
N GLY A 43 -2.19 -15.58 6.40
CA GLY A 43 -2.24 -16.10 5.04
C GLY A 43 -3.63 -16.11 4.39
N GLU A 44 -3.85 -17.02 3.45
CA GLU A 44 -5.11 -17.13 2.72
C GLU A 44 -6.29 -17.47 3.64
N THR A 45 -7.47 -16.96 3.29
CA THR A 45 -8.69 -17.18 4.07
C THR A 45 -9.93 -17.10 3.19
N GLU A 46 -10.97 -17.83 3.58
CA GLU A 46 -12.31 -17.76 3.00
C GLU A 46 -13.23 -16.81 3.78
N ASN A 47 -12.76 -16.25 4.90
CA ASN A 47 -13.54 -15.31 5.69
C ASN A 47 -13.76 -14.00 4.91
N ILE A 48 -14.99 -13.80 4.44
CA ILE A 48 -15.39 -12.66 3.61
C ILE A 48 -15.14 -11.30 4.29
N MET A 49 -15.24 -11.22 5.62
CA MET A 49 -15.04 -9.98 6.38
C MET A 49 -13.56 -9.59 6.41
N ILE A 50 -12.68 -10.58 6.55
CA ILE A 50 -11.23 -10.39 6.49
C ILE A 50 -10.81 -10.03 5.07
N ILE A 51 -11.30 -10.75 4.06
CA ILE A 51 -11.04 -10.44 2.65
C ILE A 51 -11.43 -9.00 2.32
N ALA A 52 -12.64 -8.57 2.71
CA ALA A 52 -13.11 -7.21 2.46
C ALA A 52 -12.23 -6.16 3.17
N THR A 53 -11.80 -6.45 4.40
CA THR A 53 -10.88 -5.58 5.15
C THR A 53 -9.54 -5.45 4.44
N ARG A 54 -8.94 -6.56 4.01
CA ARG A 54 -7.66 -6.55 3.28
C ARG A 54 -7.75 -5.79 1.97
N GLU A 55 -8.84 -5.99 1.23
CA GLU A 55 -9.13 -5.26 0.00
C GLU A 55 -9.26 -3.75 0.24
N LYS A 56 -9.93 -3.33 1.32
CA LYS A 56 -9.98 -1.92 1.74
C LYS A 56 -8.58 -1.39 2.08
N GLN A 57 -7.75 -2.18 2.76
CA GLN A 57 -6.43 -1.75 3.20
C GLN A 57 -5.44 -1.61 2.04
N LYS A 58 -5.48 -2.52 1.06
CA LYS A 58 -4.75 -2.35 -0.21
C LYS A 58 -5.10 -1.03 -0.88
N ARG A 59 -6.39 -0.68 -0.92
CA ARG A 59 -6.86 0.60 -1.50
C ARG A 59 -6.40 1.80 -0.68
N ASN A 60 -6.45 1.74 0.65
CA ASN A 60 -5.95 2.81 1.53
C ASN A 60 -4.46 3.07 1.30
N LEU A 61 -3.64 2.01 1.25
CA LEU A 61 -2.19 2.09 1.05
C LEU A 61 -1.85 2.68 -0.33
N ILE A 62 -2.51 2.21 -1.39
CA ILE A 62 -2.30 2.70 -2.75
C ILE A 62 -2.81 4.12 -2.93
N ALA A 63 -3.97 4.48 -2.36
CA ALA A 63 -4.46 5.86 -2.39
C ALA A 63 -3.49 6.80 -1.67
N SER A 64 -2.98 6.41 -0.50
CA SER A 64 -1.99 7.20 0.24
C SER A 64 -0.72 7.43 -0.59
N LEU A 65 -0.20 6.38 -1.24
CA LEU A 65 0.95 6.48 -2.15
C LEU A 65 0.66 7.39 -3.36
N LEU A 66 -0.48 7.18 -4.02
CA LEU A 66 -0.86 7.86 -5.25
C LEU A 66 -1.38 9.28 -5.04
N PHE A 67 -1.64 9.73 -3.82
CA PHE A 67 -2.08 11.10 -3.54
C PHE A 67 -1.15 11.83 -2.57
N ALA A 68 -0.01 11.23 -2.19
CA ALA A 68 1.09 11.96 -1.59
C ALA A 68 1.79 12.89 -2.61
N PHE A 69 2.37 13.97 -2.09
CA PHE A 69 3.33 14.79 -2.83
C PHE A 69 4.58 13.97 -3.17
N GLY A 70 5.02 14.01 -4.44
CA GLY A 70 6.24 13.33 -4.89
C GLY A 70 6.05 12.52 -6.17
N ILE A 71 6.92 11.53 -6.40
CA ILE A 71 6.83 10.58 -7.52
C ILE A 71 6.58 9.19 -6.91
N PRO A 72 5.43 8.55 -7.17
CA PRO A 72 5.14 7.24 -6.60
C PRO A 72 5.89 6.15 -7.36
N HIS A 73 6.31 5.13 -6.63
CA HIS A 73 6.79 3.87 -7.20
C HIS A 73 5.75 2.79 -6.96
N ILE A 74 5.36 2.05 -8.01
CA ILE A 74 4.45 0.89 -7.90
C ILE A 74 5.24 -0.37 -8.27
N LEU A 75 5.27 -1.34 -7.36
CA LEU A 75 5.76 -2.68 -7.68
C LEU A 75 4.77 -3.35 -8.65
N THR A 76 5.24 -3.73 -9.85
CA THR A 76 4.38 -4.28 -10.92
C THR A 76 3.53 -5.47 -10.46
N ALA A 77 4.07 -6.33 -9.59
CA ALA A 77 3.38 -7.51 -9.09
C ALA A 77 2.11 -7.16 -8.26
N ASP A 78 2.08 -5.99 -7.61
CA ASP A 78 0.95 -5.56 -6.79
C ASP A 78 -0.30 -5.26 -7.62
N VAL A 79 -0.14 -4.89 -8.89
CA VAL A 79 -1.25 -4.69 -9.84
C VAL A 79 -2.11 -5.96 -9.95
N LEU A 80 -1.50 -7.13 -9.76
CA LEU A 80 -2.15 -8.44 -9.86
C LEU A 80 -2.50 -9.03 -8.50
N SER A 81 -2.33 -8.27 -7.42
CA SER A 81 -2.43 -8.80 -6.04
C SER A 81 -1.56 -10.05 -5.86
N HIS A 82 -0.34 -10.01 -6.40
CA HIS A 82 0.62 -11.11 -6.27
C HIS A 82 0.99 -11.32 -4.81
N SER A 83 1.09 -12.59 -4.42
CA SER A 83 1.49 -13.04 -3.09
C SER A 83 2.72 -13.95 -3.24
N GLN A 84 3.65 -13.80 -2.31
CA GLN A 84 4.81 -14.67 -2.15
C GLN A 84 4.61 -15.63 -0.98
N GLY A 85 3.35 -15.86 -0.57
CA GLY A 85 3.02 -16.78 0.51
C GLY A 85 3.54 -16.33 1.88
N GLY A 86 3.76 -15.03 2.08
CA GLY A 86 4.37 -14.53 3.31
C GLY A 86 5.89 -14.63 3.32
N ASN A 87 6.53 -15.02 2.21
CA ASN A 87 7.97 -14.87 2.06
C ASN A 87 8.29 -13.38 1.78
N ASN A 88 8.98 -12.72 2.70
CA ASN A 88 9.32 -11.30 2.60
C ASN A 88 10.74 -11.06 2.06
N ASN A 89 11.41 -12.12 1.65
CA ASN A 89 12.80 -12.12 1.20
C ASN A 89 13.01 -13.23 0.16
N ALA A 90 12.17 -13.28 -0.88
CA ALA A 90 12.15 -14.40 -1.83
C ALA A 90 13.31 -14.35 -2.86
N TYR A 91 14.50 -13.90 -2.44
CA TYR A 91 15.65 -13.62 -3.31
C TYR A 91 16.20 -14.87 -4.02
N CYS A 92 16.07 -16.03 -3.38
CA CYS A 92 16.54 -17.33 -3.89
C CYS A 92 15.41 -18.20 -4.46
N GLN A 93 14.20 -17.67 -4.59
CA GLN A 93 13.02 -18.42 -5.01
C GLN A 93 12.77 -18.26 -6.51
N ASP A 94 13.51 -18.96 -7.38
CA ASP A 94 13.15 -19.04 -8.81
C ASP A 94 12.06 -20.10 -9.05
N ASN A 95 10.85 -19.80 -8.56
CA ASN A 95 9.70 -20.69 -8.64
C ASN A 95 8.38 -19.90 -8.48
N LYS A 96 7.26 -20.62 -8.35
CA LYS A 96 5.90 -20.05 -8.21
C LYS A 96 5.75 -19.01 -7.09
N THR A 97 6.64 -18.99 -6.10
CA THR A 97 6.68 -17.98 -5.04
C THR A 97 7.00 -16.59 -5.60
N SER A 98 7.98 -16.45 -6.51
CA SER A 98 8.37 -15.16 -7.09
C SER A 98 7.77 -14.91 -8.48
N TRP A 99 7.39 -15.97 -9.19
CA TRP A 99 6.83 -15.84 -10.53
C TRP A 99 5.49 -15.11 -10.50
N ILE A 100 5.34 -14.11 -11.37
CA ILE A 100 4.09 -13.37 -11.51
C ILE A 100 2.98 -14.34 -11.97
N ASN A 101 1.95 -14.44 -11.14
CA ASN A 101 0.76 -15.23 -11.45
C ASN A 101 -0.27 -14.37 -12.19
N TRP A 102 -0.40 -14.60 -13.50
CA TRP A 102 -1.35 -13.91 -14.39
C TRP A 102 -2.80 -14.41 -14.28
N SER A 103 -3.06 -15.47 -13.50
CA SER A 103 -4.43 -15.91 -13.25
C SER A 103 -5.22 -14.81 -12.53
N GLU A 104 -6.31 -14.40 -13.17
CA GLU A 104 -7.11 -13.28 -12.72
C GLU A 104 -8.44 -13.81 -12.17
N THR A 105 -8.64 -13.64 -10.87
CA THR A 105 -9.97 -13.81 -10.25
C THR A 105 -10.73 -12.50 -10.38
N GLU A 106 -12.06 -12.54 -10.26
CA GLU A 106 -12.90 -11.33 -10.30
C GLU A 106 -12.40 -10.25 -9.32
N ARG A 107 -12.01 -10.65 -8.10
CA ARG A 107 -11.44 -9.75 -7.09
C ARG A 107 -10.15 -9.08 -7.56
N LYS A 108 -9.23 -9.84 -8.19
CA LYS A 108 -7.98 -9.30 -8.74
C LYS A 108 -8.25 -8.33 -9.90
N ALA A 109 -9.17 -8.69 -10.80
CA ALA A 109 -9.59 -7.84 -11.91
C ALA A 109 -10.18 -6.51 -11.42
N HIS A 110 -11.03 -6.55 -10.40
CA HIS A 110 -11.61 -5.36 -9.78
C HIS A 110 -10.54 -4.47 -9.14
N PHE A 111 -9.59 -5.04 -8.40
CA PHE A 111 -8.50 -4.25 -7.80
C PHE A 111 -7.60 -3.61 -8.85
N LYS A 112 -7.23 -4.35 -9.90
CA LYS A 112 -6.45 -3.84 -11.04
C LYS A 112 -7.15 -2.70 -11.77
N THR A 113 -8.43 -2.87 -12.10
CA THR A 113 -9.25 -1.82 -12.73
C THR A 113 -9.32 -0.58 -11.85
N TRP A 114 -9.57 -0.76 -10.55
CA TRP A 114 -9.59 0.34 -9.58
C TRP A 114 -8.23 1.06 -9.51
N MET A 115 -7.11 0.33 -9.45
CA MET A 115 -5.78 0.91 -9.40
C MET A 115 -5.47 1.72 -10.66
N ALA A 116 -5.83 1.21 -11.85
CA ALA A 116 -5.67 1.94 -13.10
C ALA A 116 -6.44 3.28 -13.10
N GLN A 117 -7.67 3.28 -12.58
CA GLN A 117 -8.46 4.50 -12.40
C GLN A 117 -7.79 5.48 -11.42
N MET A 118 -7.21 5.00 -10.31
CA MET A 118 -6.51 5.87 -9.36
C MET A 118 -5.23 6.47 -9.94
N VAL A 119 -4.50 5.74 -10.79
CA VAL A 119 -3.34 6.29 -11.50
C VAL A 119 -3.77 7.38 -12.47
N ALA A 120 -4.87 7.18 -13.22
CA ALA A 120 -5.44 8.21 -14.08
C ALA A 120 -5.85 9.46 -13.28
N ASN A 121 -6.51 9.27 -12.14
CA ASN A 121 -6.90 10.36 -11.24
C ASN A 121 -5.68 11.10 -10.68
N ARG A 122 -4.61 10.40 -10.30
CA ARG A 122 -3.35 11.06 -9.89
C ARG A 122 -2.84 11.99 -11.00
N HIS A 123 -2.83 11.52 -12.24
CA HIS A 123 -2.40 12.32 -13.38
C HIS A 123 -3.27 13.57 -13.57
N GLN A 124 -4.57 13.42 -13.43
CA GLN A 124 -5.53 14.51 -13.59
C GLN A 124 -5.43 15.56 -12.46
N TYR A 125 -5.34 15.12 -11.20
CA TYR A 125 -5.49 16.02 -10.05
C TYR A 125 -4.16 16.34 -9.36
N MET A 126 -3.31 15.35 -9.11
CA MET A 126 -2.10 15.55 -8.32
C MET A 126 -0.96 16.18 -9.13
N VAL A 127 -0.84 15.91 -10.43
CA VAL A 127 0.24 16.52 -11.23
C VAL A 127 0.10 18.05 -11.32
N PRO A 128 -1.08 18.61 -11.65
CA PRO A 128 -1.29 20.06 -11.57
C PRO A 128 -1.11 20.61 -10.16
N PHE A 129 -1.61 19.89 -9.15
CA PHE A 129 -1.48 20.30 -7.75
C PHE A 129 -0.02 20.41 -7.33
N ILE A 130 0.82 19.40 -7.58
CA ILE A 130 2.26 19.41 -7.26
C ILE A 130 2.96 20.57 -7.97
N ARG A 131 2.66 20.81 -9.25
CA ARG A 131 3.22 21.95 -10.02
C ARG A 131 2.86 23.30 -9.41
N ALA A 132 1.66 23.45 -8.84
CA ALA A 132 1.26 24.70 -8.21
C ALA A 132 2.08 25.01 -6.93
N PHE A 133 2.70 24.01 -6.31
CA PHE A 133 3.55 24.16 -5.12
C PHE A 133 5.06 24.02 -5.41
N SER A 134 5.48 23.95 -6.67
CA SER A 134 6.90 23.73 -7.05
C SER A 134 7.35 24.55 -8.26
N GLY A 135 8.66 24.72 -8.42
CA GLY A 135 9.28 25.43 -9.54
C GLY A 135 9.25 26.97 -9.44
N GLU A 136 9.83 27.63 -10.45
CA GLU A 136 9.96 29.09 -10.52
C GLU A 136 8.62 29.84 -10.61
N ASN A 137 7.57 29.16 -11.09
CA ASN A 137 6.21 29.69 -11.22
C ASN A 137 5.32 29.36 -10.02
N ARG A 138 5.89 28.97 -8.87
CA ARG A 138 5.12 28.68 -7.66
C ARG A 138 4.31 29.90 -7.26
N ASN A 139 3.01 29.70 -7.03
CA ASN A 139 2.09 30.78 -6.66
C ASN A 139 1.91 30.89 -5.13
N ASN A 140 0.93 31.69 -4.69
CA ASN A 140 0.61 31.92 -3.29
C ASN A 140 -0.33 30.87 -2.67
N ASN A 141 -0.49 29.68 -3.29
CA ASN A 141 -1.32 28.62 -2.73
C ASN A 141 -0.85 28.20 -1.32
N ARG A 142 -1.81 27.76 -0.50
CA ARG A 142 -1.59 27.28 0.88
C ARG A 142 -2.36 25.98 1.08
N ILE A 143 -1.81 25.09 1.90
CA ILE A 143 -2.46 23.84 2.32
C ILE A 143 -3.00 24.06 3.73
N PHE A 144 -4.23 23.61 3.95
CA PHE A 144 -4.88 23.67 5.24
C PHE A 144 -5.29 22.27 5.65
N TRP A 145 -5.06 21.92 6.90
CA TRP A 145 -5.48 20.66 7.49
C TRP A 145 -6.70 20.91 8.35
N ARG A 146 -7.74 20.09 8.17
CA ARG A 146 -8.98 20.21 8.94
C ARG A 146 -9.16 19.03 9.86
N ARG A 147 -9.65 19.28 11.07
CA ARG A 147 -10.12 18.27 12.00
C ARG A 147 -11.33 17.54 11.42
N THR A 148 -11.70 16.43 12.05
CA THR A 148 -12.88 15.62 11.67
C THR A 148 -14.20 16.39 11.73
N ASP A 149 -14.28 17.47 12.52
CA ASP A 149 -15.44 18.36 12.61
C ASP A 149 -15.39 19.53 11.61
N GLY A 150 -14.39 19.56 10.72
CA GLY A 150 -14.24 20.54 9.64
C GLY A 150 -13.50 21.83 10.02
N ARG A 151 -13.18 22.05 11.31
CA ARG A 151 -12.38 23.21 11.75
C ARG A 151 -10.93 23.07 11.32
N LEU A 152 -10.22 24.19 11.17
CA LEU A 152 -8.78 24.18 10.91
C LEU A 152 -8.03 23.56 12.10
N MET A 153 -6.98 22.80 11.82
CA MET A 153 -6.08 22.30 12.85
C MET A 153 -5.25 23.44 13.44
N GLU A 154 -5.17 23.48 14.76
CA GLU A 154 -4.31 24.38 15.54
C GLU A 154 -2.98 23.69 15.91
N HIS A 155 -2.04 24.43 16.50
CA HIS A 155 -0.71 23.90 16.86
C HIS A 155 -0.80 22.66 17.77
N ASP A 156 -1.68 22.72 18.79
CA ASP A 156 -1.83 21.63 19.76
C ASP A 156 -2.48 20.38 19.16
N ASP A 157 -3.23 20.50 18.06
CA ASP A 157 -3.86 19.36 17.41
C ASP A 157 -2.82 18.41 16.78
N TRP A 158 -1.65 18.94 16.38
CA TRP A 158 -0.55 18.16 15.81
C TRP A 158 0.15 17.25 16.83
N ASN A 159 0.13 17.63 18.11
CA ASN A 159 0.84 16.93 19.16
C ASN A 159 -0.01 15.85 19.85
N ARG A 160 -1.25 15.61 19.38
CA ARG A 160 -2.14 14.59 19.92
C ARG A 160 -1.86 13.22 19.28
N LEU A 161 -1.92 12.16 20.09
CA LEU A 161 -1.68 10.76 19.71
C LEU A 161 -2.56 10.26 18.54
N SER A 162 -3.70 10.91 18.27
CA SER A 162 -4.62 10.54 17.20
C SER A 162 -5.05 11.79 16.39
N SER A 163 -4.11 12.42 15.70
CA SER A 163 -4.44 13.47 14.74
C SER A 163 -5.01 12.84 13.46
N VAL A 164 -6.32 12.97 13.25
CA VAL A 164 -7.00 12.60 12.00
C VAL A 164 -7.43 13.88 11.31
N ALA A 165 -7.03 14.04 10.05
CA ALA A 165 -7.37 15.21 9.26
C ALA A 165 -8.07 14.84 7.96
N LEU A 166 -9.01 15.69 7.53
CA LEU A 166 -9.54 15.69 6.18
C LEU A 166 -8.72 16.65 5.33
N HIS A 167 -8.34 16.20 4.13
CA HIS A 167 -7.70 17.01 3.09
C HIS A 167 -8.75 17.75 2.27
#